data_AF-A0A7C4ZT14-F1
#
_entry.id   AF-A0A7C4ZT14-F1
#
_cell.length_a   1.000
_cell.length_b   1.000
_cell.length_c   1.000
_cell.angle_alpha   90.00
_cell.angle_beta   90.00
_cell.angle_gamma   90.00
#
_symmetry.space_group_name_H-M   'P 1'
#
loop_
_entity.id
_entity.type
_entity.pdbx_description
1 polymer ?
#
loop_
_entity_poly.entity_id
_entity_poly.type
_entity_poly.pdbx_seq_one_letter_code
_entity_poly.pdbx_strand_id
1 'polypeptide(L)' 'MAKAKIYVKADLQKLIERRMDMDPSFIMKQLILYEKLAEGMNSLTLDTTNKSVDESMNSLLAFLDKNLK' A
#
# COMPACT_ATOMS: atom_id res chain seq x y z
N MET A 1 -18.54 12.16 -9.61
CA MET A 1 -17.51 11.10 -9.68
C MET A 1 -16.86 10.99 -8.31
N ALA A 2 -17.03 9.86 -7.62
CA ALA A 2 -16.33 9.61 -6.35
C ALA A 2 -14.84 9.34 -6.65
N LYS A 3 -13.93 9.99 -5.91
CA LYS A 3 -12.49 9.73 -6.00
C LYS A 3 -12.13 8.67 -4.96
N ALA A 4 -11.66 7.49 -5.39
CA ALA A 4 -11.06 6.53 -4.47
C ALA A 4 -9.73 7.07 -3.92
N LYS A 5 -9.52 6.89 -2.61
CA LYS A 5 -8.24 7.10 -1.95
C LYS A 5 -7.68 5.72 -1.63
N ILE A 6 -6.47 5.43 -2.06
CA ILE A 6 -5.91 4.07 -1.98
C ILE A 6 -4.58 4.13 -1.26
N TYR A 7 -4.46 3.32 -0.22
CA TYR A 7 -3.21 3.07 0.47
C TYR A 7 -2.65 1.73 0.02
N VAL A 8 -1.55 1.78 -0.73
CA VAL A 8 -0.82 0.58 -1.17
C VAL A 8 0.18 0.22 -0.08
N LYS A 9 0.03 -0.97 0.50
CA LYS A 9 0.90 -1.47 1.56
C LYS A 9 1.63 -2.75 1.17
N ALA A 10 2.72 -3.01 1.87
CA ALA A 10 3.42 -4.29 1.93
C ALA A 10 3.94 -4.47 3.36
N ASP A 11 4.21 -5.70 3.78
CA ASP A 11 4.80 -5.94 5.09
C ASP A 11 6.21 -5.30 5.22
N LEU A 12 6.62 -5.07 6.47
CA LEU A 12 7.90 -4.45 6.78
C LEU A 12 9.08 -5.27 6.24
N GLN A 13 9.01 -6.61 6.35
CA GLN A 13 10.07 -7.50 5.92
C GLN A 13 10.32 -7.37 4.40
N LYS A 14 9.27 -7.42 3.59
CA LYS A 14 9.37 -7.27 2.14
C LYS A 14 9.85 -5.89 1.74
N LEU A 15 9.46 -4.85 2.48
CA LEU A 15 9.93 -3.49 2.23
C LEU A 15 11.41 -3.32 2.52
N ILE A 16 11.92 -3.96 3.58
CA ILE A 16 13.35 -4.01 3.88
C ILE A 16 14.09 -4.77 2.77
N GLU A 17 13.58 -5.93 2.34
CA GLU A 17 14.17 -6.69 1.23
C GLU A 17 14.22 -5.90 -0.08
N ARG A 18 13.18 -5.10 -0.36
CA ARG A 18 13.09 -4.24 -1.56
C ARG A 18 13.95 -2.98 -1.47
N ARG A 19 14.32 -2.55 -0.27
CA ARG A 19 15.06 -1.30 0.01
C ARG A 19 16.27 -1.58 0.91
N MET A 20 17.14 -2.45 0.42
CA MET A 20 18.32 -2.95 1.16
C MET A 20 19.27 -1.84 1.63
N ASP A 21 19.20 -0.66 1.01
CA ASP A 21 20.01 0.53 1.27
C ASP A 21 19.42 1.47 2.35
N MET A 22 18.23 1.19 2.87
CA MET A 22 17.55 2.03 3.86
C MET A 22 17.56 1.43 5.26
N ASP A 23 17.66 2.29 6.28
CA ASP A 23 17.54 1.89 7.69
C ASP A 23 16.15 1.28 7.97
N PRO A 24 16.05 0.02 8.45
CA PRO A 24 14.79 -0.61 8.82
C PRO A 24 13.95 0.21 9.82
N SER A 25 14.61 0.94 10.74
CA SER A 25 13.91 1.77 11.72
C SER A 25 13.18 2.95 11.06
N PHE A 26 13.77 3.49 9.99
CA PHE A 26 13.16 4.54 9.19
C PHE A 26 11.95 4.01 8.40
N ILE A 27 12.08 2.84 7.76
CA ILE A 27 10.97 2.20 7.03
C ILE A 27 9.78 1.95 7.97
N MET A 28 10.04 1.43 9.17
CA MET A 28 8.99 1.20 10.17
C MET A 28 8.28 2.49 10.57
N LYS A 29 9.02 3.58 10.84
CA LYS A 29 8.43 4.89 11.16
C LYS A 29 7.58 5.43 10.03
N GLN A 30 8.01 5.26 8.77
CA GLN A 30 7.22 5.65 7.60
C GLN A 30 5.93 4.85 7.48
N LEU A 31 5.98 3.54 7.69
CA LEU A 31 4.77 2.70 7.67
C LEU A 31 3.73 3.16 8.69
N ILE A 32 4.14 3.41 9.93
CA ILE A 32 3.25 3.89 10.99
C ILE A 32 2.61 5.24 10.59
N LEU A 33 3.39 6.15 10.02
CA LEU A 33 2.88 7.44 9.55
C LEU A 33 1.85 7.25 8.43
N TYR A 34 2.16 6.42 7.44
CA TYR A 34 1.28 6.19 6.29
C TYR A 34 0.00 5.46 6.66
N GLU A 35 0.04 4.53 7.61
CA GLU A 35 -1.16 3.87 8.15
C GLU A 35 -2.08 4.88 8.83
N LYS A 36 -1.54 5.78 9.67
CA LYS A 36 -2.33 6.85 10.31
C LYS A 36 -2.95 7.81 9.29
N LEU A 37 -2.21 8.15 8.22
CA LEU A 37 -2.73 8.99 7.15
C LEU A 37 -3.84 8.28 6.37
N ALA A 38 -3.65 7.00 6.04
CA ALA A 38 -4.65 6.21 5.34
C ALA A 38 -5.97 6.13 6.12
N GLU A 39 -5.87 5.90 7.43
CA GLU A 39 -7.02 5.91 8.36
C GLU A 39 -7.71 7.27 8.39
N GLY A 40 -6.98 8.36 8.64
CA GLY A 40 -7.54 9.71 8.69
C GLY A 40 -8.17 10.18 7.37
N MET A 41 -7.75 9.60 6.25
CA MET A 41 -8.28 9.89 4.93
C MET A 41 -9.44 8.98 4.51
N ASN A 42 -9.78 7.97 5.32
CA ASN A 42 -10.70 6.87 4.98
C ASN A 42 -10.31 6.19 3.65
N SER A 43 -9.03 5.83 3.54
CA SER A 43 -8.46 5.23 2.34
C SER A 43 -8.70 3.73 2.30
N LEU A 44 -8.96 3.21 1.12
CA LEU A 44 -9.04 1.79 0.86
C LEU A 44 -7.64 1.18 0.84
N THR A 45 -7.44 0.05 1.51
CA THR A 45 -6.11 -0.58 1.62
C THR A 45 -5.94 -1.68 0.58
N LEU A 46 -4.82 -1.65 -0.16
CA LEU A 46 -4.41 -2.69 -1.09
C LEU A 46 -3.07 -3.30 -0.63
N ASP A 47 -3.06 -4.59 -0.35
CA ASP A 47 -1.85 -5.33 0.05
C ASP A 47 -1.11 -5.90 -1.17
N THR A 48 0.19 -5.60 -1.28
CA THR A 48 1.09 -5.99 -2.37
C THR A 48 2.32 -6.75 -1.89
N THR A 49 2.30 -7.25 -0.66
CA THR A 49 3.43 -7.92 0.00
C THR A 49 4.05 -9.00 -0.89
N ASN A 50 3.23 -9.92 -1.39
CA ASN A 50 3.68 -11.05 -2.22
C ASN A 50 3.36 -10.88 -3.70
N LYS A 51 3.22 -9.64 -4.17
CA LYS A 51 2.86 -9.34 -5.55
C LYS A 51 4.01 -8.68 -6.29
N SER A 52 4.20 -9.07 -7.55
CA SER A 52 4.93 -8.30 -8.54
C SER A 52 4.21 -6.98 -8.86
N VAL A 53 4.86 -6.12 -9.65
CA VAL A 53 4.26 -4.86 -10.11
C VAL A 53 2.99 -5.13 -10.94
N ASP A 54 3.04 -6.08 -11.86
CA ASP A 54 1.91 -6.40 -12.74
C ASP A 54 0.73 -7.01 -11.98
N GLU A 55 1.00 -7.93 -11.04
CA GLU A 55 -0.04 -8.49 -10.17
C GLU A 55 -0.67 -7.41 -9.26
N SER A 56 0.14 -6.46 -8.79
CA SER A 56 -0.33 -5.34 -7.98
C SER A 56 -1.23 -4.41 -8.80
N MET A 57 -0.86 -4.13 -10.07
CA MET A 57 -1.67 -3.33 -10.99
C MET A 57 -3.01 -4.02 -11.28
N ASN A 58 -3.00 -5.31 -11.62
CA ASN A 58 -4.23 -6.05 -11.88
C ASN A 58 -5.14 -6.09 -10.63
N SER A 59 -4.56 -6.28 -9.45
CA SER A 59 -5.29 -6.25 -8.19
C SER A 59 -5.90 -4.88 -7.92
N LEU A 60 -5.17 -3.80 -8.20
CA LEU A 60 -5.65 -2.43 -8.06
C LEU A 60 -6.85 -2.15 -8.98
N LEU A 61 -6.77 -2.53 -10.25
CA LEU A 61 -7.86 -2.34 -11.22
C LEU A 61 -9.12 -3.11 -10.82
N ALA A 62 -8.98 -4.39 -10.44
CA ALA A 62 -10.09 -5.20 -9.95
C ALA A 62 -10.70 -4.64 -8.66
N PHE A 63 -9.85 -4.12 -7.76
CA PHE A 63 -10.28 -3.49 -6.53
C PHE A 63 -11.07 -2.20 -6.80
N LEU A 64 -10.62 -1.37 -7.74
CA LEU A 64 -11.32 -0.16 -8.16
C LEU A 64 -12.68 -0.47 -8.78
N ASP A 65 -12.75 -1.46 -9.67
CA ASP A 65 -14.01 -1.87 -10.32
C ASP A 65 -15.05 -2.33 -9.30
N LYS A 66 -14.64 -3.04 -8.25
CA LYS A 66 -15.52 -3.51 -7.17
C LYS A 66 -16.05 -2.39 -6.27
N ASN A 67 -15.25 -1.35 -6.01
CA ASN A 67 -15.55 -0.35 -4.98
C ASN A 67 -16.02 1.01 -5.53
N LEU A 68 -15.91 1.25 -6.85
CA LEU A 68 -16.31 2.51 -7.50
C LEU A 68 -17.49 2.37 -8.47
N LYS A 69 -18.02 1.16 -8.67
CA LYS A 69 -19.33 0.95 -9.31
C LYS A 69 -20.45 1.22 -8.32
#